data_AF-A0A351TKE0-F1
#
_entry.id   AF-A0A351TKE0-F1
#
_cell.length_a   1.000
_cell.length_b   1.000
_cell.length_c   1.000
_cell.angle_alpha   90.00
_cell.angle_beta   90.00
_cell.angle_gamma   90.00
#
_symmetry.space_group_name_H-M   'P 1'
#
loop_
_entity.id
_entity.type
_entity.pdbx_description
1 polymer ?
#
loop_
_entity_poly.entity_id
_entity_poly.type
_entity_poly.pdbx_seq_one_letter_code
_entity_poly.pdbx_strand_id
1 'polypeptide(L)'
;MKDGFVYSGPNTNQISFPLGGIGSGCIGLAGNGLLIDWEIRNHPDKRTYNNYSGFLVRAYEGDRLVSARVLAGDLMPPYTGKPRRGESYRSGFGFGPMEKSFAGFPHFSSCTFKGEFPVAELRFEDGDFPGIVTMKAWNPMIPLNDKDSSIPAALFDISVENTGGKAVRKVVLNRAEIPFAGGREIVFEREIAAGKKETIRFLVTWNF
;
A
#
# COMPACT_ATOMS: atom_id res chain seq x y z
N MET A 1 -21.09 18.29 -5.84
CA MET A 1 -19.79 18.21 -6.54
C MET A 1 -19.06 16.99 -5.99
N LYS A 2 -18.40 16.19 -6.84
CA LYS A 2 -17.42 15.22 -6.32
C LYS A 2 -16.31 16.01 -5.64
N ASP A 3 -15.86 15.57 -4.47
CA ASP A 3 -14.63 16.09 -3.88
C ASP A 3 -13.50 15.84 -4.89
N GLY A 4 -12.82 16.91 -5.32
CA GLY A 4 -12.00 16.93 -6.54
C GLY A 4 -10.79 16.00 -6.53
N PHE A 5 -10.40 15.53 -5.33
CA PHE A 5 -9.21 14.71 -5.11
C PHE A 5 -9.51 13.30 -4.60
N VAL A 6 -10.79 12.92 -4.51
CA VAL A 6 -11.23 11.62 -3.98
C VAL A 6 -11.63 10.69 -5.13
N TYR A 7 -10.97 9.54 -5.21
CA TYR A 7 -11.12 8.55 -6.27
C TYR A 7 -11.52 7.20 -5.68
N SER A 8 -12.44 6.51 -6.36
CA SER A 8 -12.88 5.16 -6.00
C SER A 8 -13.29 4.37 -7.26
N GLY A 9 -13.39 3.05 -7.12
CA GLY A 9 -13.78 2.14 -8.20
C GLY A 9 -12.86 2.29 -9.43
N PRO A 10 -13.40 2.34 -10.65
CA PRO A 10 -12.58 2.41 -11.87
C PRO A 10 -11.62 3.61 -11.95
N ASN A 11 -11.87 4.69 -11.19
CA ASN A 11 -11.01 5.88 -11.20
C ASN A 11 -9.65 5.63 -10.51
N THR A 12 -9.51 4.57 -9.72
CA THR A 12 -8.24 4.23 -9.05
C THR A 12 -7.24 3.53 -9.98
N ASN A 13 -7.69 3.00 -11.12
CA ASN A 13 -6.88 2.17 -12.02
C ASN A 13 -5.66 2.85 -12.64
N GLN A 14 -5.68 4.17 -12.73
CA GLN A 14 -4.62 4.95 -13.40
C GLN A 14 -3.76 5.74 -12.40
N ILE A 15 -3.97 5.54 -11.10
CA ILE A 15 -3.22 6.24 -10.07
C ILE A 15 -1.89 5.49 -9.84
N SER A 16 -0.80 6.25 -9.93
CA SER A 16 0.52 5.90 -9.42
C SER A 16 1.07 7.13 -8.71
N PHE A 17 0.81 7.23 -7.41
CA PHE A 17 1.20 8.38 -6.60
C PHE A 17 2.68 8.23 -6.17
N PRO A 18 3.56 9.19 -6.49
CA PRO A 18 4.99 9.02 -6.26
C PRO A 18 5.36 9.22 -4.79
N LEU A 19 5.99 8.23 -4.18
CA LEU A 19 6.56 8.31 -2.84
C LEU A 19 8.09 8.24 -2.94
N GLY A 20 8.74 9.39 -2.85
CA GLY A 20 10.20 9.52 -2.86
C GLY A 20 10.62 10.99 -2.91
N GLY A 21 11.85 11.26 -2.47
CA GLY A 21 12.43 12.60 -2.55
C GLY A 21 12.89 12.97 -3.98
N ILE A 22 13.11 14.26 -4.20
CA ILE A 22 13.64 14.82 -5.45
C ILE A 22 14.94 14.11 -5.83
N GLY A 23 15.01 13.59 -7.05
CA GLY A 23 16.19 12.91 -7.59
C GLY A 23 16.54 11.57 -6.92
N SER A 24 15.76 11.13 -5.92
CA SER A 24 16.06 9.94 -5.12
C SER A 24 15.53 8.63 -5.68
N GLY A 25 14.74 8.71 -6.75
CA GLY A 25 13.83 7.65 -7.16
C GLY A 25 12.53 7.68 -6.36
N CYS A 26 11.58 6.80 -6.69
CA CYS A 26 10.31 6.70 -5.96
C CYS A 26 9.72 5.30 -6.00
N ILE A 27 8.81 5.04 -5.06
CA ILE A 27 7.89 3.91 -5.07
C ILE A 27 6.52 4.47 -5.43
N GLY A 28 5.87 3.91 -6.45
CA GLY A 28 4.50 4.26 -6.79
C GLY A 28 3.50 3.66 -5.81
N LEU A 29 2.54 4.45 -5.35
CA LEU A 29 1.37 3.98 -4.62
C LEU A 29 0.18 3.93 -5.57
N ALA A 30 -0.29 2.72 -5.87
CA ALA A 30 -1.45 2.49 -6.71
C ALA A 30 -2.74 3.00 -6.04
N GLY A 31 -3.74 3.35 -6.84
CA GLY A 31 -5.03 3.85 -6.32
C GLY A 31 -5.79 2.83 -5.45
N ASN A 32 -5.45 1.55 -5.54
CA ASN A 32 -5.99 0.51 -4.67
C ASN A 32 -5.08 0.19 -3.47
N GLY A 33 -3.97 0.91 -3.25
CA GLY A 33 -3.08 0.73 -2.09
C GLY A 33 -1.87 -0.19 -2.29
N LEU A 34 -1.73 -0.82 -3.46
CA LEU A 34 -0.53 -1.62 -3.78
C LEU A 34 0.70 -0.74 -4.03
N LEU A 35 1.88 -1.25 -3.68
CA LEU A 35 3.16 -0.64 -4.04
C LEU A 35 3.60 -1.13 -5.42
N ILE A 36 3.75 -0.21 -6.36
CA ILE A 36 4.07 -0.43 -7.77
C ILE A 36 5.24 0.45 -8.19
N ASP A 37 5.73 0.28 -9.42
CA ASP A 37 6.67 1.20 -10.08
C ASP A 37 7.86 1.56 -9.17
N TRP A 38 8.66 0.55 -8.81
CA TRP A 38 9.79 0.70 -7.89
C TRP A 38 10.99 1.33 -8.61
N GLU A 39 10.89 2.62 -8.92
CA GLU A 39 11.87 3.41 -9.65
C GLU A 39 13.00 3.90 -8.73
N ILE A 40 13.74 2.96 -8.17
CA ILE A 40 14.89 3.21 -7.29
C ILE A 40 16.21 2.87 -8.01
N ARG A 41 17.34 3.39 -7.52
CA ARG A 41 18.69 3.14 -8.09
C ARG A 41 18.85 3.51 -9.57
N ASN A 42 18.22 4.62 -9.98
CA ASN A 42 18.24 5.11 -11.37
C ASN A 42 17.74 4.09 -12.41
N HIS A 43 16.87 3.16 -12.00
CA HIS A 43 16.26 2.20 -12.92
C HIS A 43 14.78 2.56 -13.16
N PRO A 44 14.37 2.87 -14.41
CA PRO A 44 13.00 3.28 -14.73
C PRO A 44 12.06 2.06 -14.80
N ASP A 45 11.78 1.49 -13.62
CA ASP A 45 11.01 0.27 -13.38
C ASP A 45 9.49 0.48 -13.40
N LYS A 46 8.99 1.09 -14.47
CA LYS A 46 7.54 1.23 -14.69
C LYS A 46 6.86 -0.12 -14.90
N ARG A 47 5.63 -0.23 -14.39
CA ARG A 47 4.77 -1.42 -14.43
C ARG A 47 5.41 -2.63 -13.75
N THR A 48 6.24 -2.37 -12.74
CA THR A 48 6.86 -3.41 -11.94
C THR A 48 6.19 -3.54 -10.59
N TYR A 49 6.30 -4.73 -10.03
CA TYR A 49 6.02 -5.02 -8.64
C TYR A 49 7.30 -5.58 -8.05
N ASN A 50 7.52 -5.29 -6.78
CA ASN A 50 8.64 -5.85 -6.07
C ASN A 50 8.17 -7.03 -5.23
N ASN A 51 7.88 -8.14 -5.92
CA ASN A 51 7.24 -9.32 -5.36
C ASN A 51 6.00 -8.95 -4.50
N TYR A 52 5.71 -9.72 -3.46
CA TYR A 52 4.65 -9.46 -2.48
C TYR A 52 5.05 -8.38 -1.47
N SER A 53 5.43 -7.18 -1.96
CA SER A 53 5.75 -6.04 -1.12
C SER A 53 4.53 -5.19 -0.84
N GLY A 54 4.13 -5.12 0.44
CA GLY A 54 3.01 -4.29 0.85
C GLY A 54 2.82 -4.33 2.35
N PHE A 55 1.60 -4.01 2.77
CA PHE A 55 1.18 -4.07 4.16
C PHE A 55 0.02 -5.04 4.28
N LEU A 56 -0.04 -5.74 5.41
CA LEU A 56 -1.14 -6.62 5.75
C LEU A 56 -1.74 -6.19 7.10
N VAL A 57 -2.95 -6.63 7.37
CA VAL A 57 -3.57 -6.53 8.68
C VAL A 57 -4.15 -7.88 9.03
N ARG A 58 -4.05 -8.23 10.31
CA ARG A 58 -4.73 -9.37 10.90
C ARG A 58 -5.63 -8.87 12.02
N ALA A 59 -6.71 -9.57 12.25
CA ALA A 59 -7.66 -9.32 13.33
C ALA A 59 -7.88 -10.65 14.05
N TYR A 60 -7.75 -10.63 15.37
CA TYR A 60 -8.00 -11.79 16.21
C TYR A 60 -9.10 -11.48 17.24
N GLU A 61 -9.88 -12.50 17.58
CA GLU A 61 -10.70 -12.54 18.80
C GLU A 61 -10.04 -13.49 19.79
N GLY A 62 -9.42 -12.96 20.85
CA GLY A 62 -8.50 -13.75 21.66
C GLY A 62 -7.32 -14.24 20.81
N ASP A 63 -7.10 -15.56 20.76
CA ASP A 63 -6.06 -16.19 19.92
C ASP A 63 -6.60 -16.70 18.56
N ARG A 64 -7.91 -16.55 18.31
CA ARG A 64 -8.53 -17.01 17.07
C ARG A 64 -8.40 -15.95 15.98
N LEU A 65 -7.71 -16.28 14.89
CA LEU A 65 -7.67 -15.42 13.70
C LEU A 65 -9.08 -15.33 13.09
N VAL A 66 -9.64 -14.12 13.05
CA VAL A 66 -10.96 -13.87 12.43
C VAL A 66 -10.84 -13.30 11.03
N SER A 67 -9.82 -12.48 10.77
CA SER A 67 -9.59 -11.92 9.44
C SER A 67 -8.12 -11.62 9.20
N ALA A 68 -7.67 -11.81 7.97
CA ALA A 68 -6.37 -11.38 7.48
C ALA A 68 -6.57 -10.80 6.09
N ARG A 69 -5.98 -9.63 5.83
CA ARG A 69 -6.14 -8.89 4.58
C ARG A 69 -4.83 -8.20 4.19
N VAL A 70 -4.53 -8.15 2.90
CA VAL A 70 -3.60 -7.17 2.33
C VAL A 70 -4.28 -5.80 2.40
N LEU A 71 -3.52 -4.74 2.70
CA LEU A 71 -3.99 -3.36 2.62
C LEU A 71 -4.08 -2.92 1.16
N ALA A 72 -4.98 -3.57 0.44
CA ALA A 72 -5.33 -3.30 -0.93
C ALA A 72 -6.84 -3.34 -1.08
N GLY A 73 -7.38 -2.49 -1.95
CA GLY A 73 -8.73 -2.64 -2.50
C GLY A 73 -8.74 -3.60 -3.69
N ASP A 74 -9.94 -3.91 -4.17
CA ASP A 74 -10.16 -4.70 -5.38
C ASP A 74 -9.29 -4.22 -6.55
N LEU A 75 -8.70 -5.19 -7.25
CA LEU A 75 -8.20 -4.94 -8.60
C LEU A 75 -9.42 -4.76 -9.51
N MET A 76 -9.49 -3.63 -10.22
CA MET A 76 -10.60 -3.41 -11.14
C MET A 76 -10.29 -4.02 -12.53
N PRO A 77 -11.32 -4.29 -13.35
CA PRO A 77 -11.15 -4.71 -14.74
C PRO A 77 -10.20 -3.76 -15.51
N PRO A 78 -9.50 -4.25 -16.56
CA PRO A 78 -9.84 -5.44 -17.35
C PRO A 78 -9.08 -6.73 -16.98
N TYR A 79 -8.35 -6.78 -15.86
CA TYR A 79 -7.56 -7.95 -15.44
C TYR A 79 -6.54 -8.44 -16.47
N THR A 80 -6.20 -7.63 -17.48
CA THR A 80 -5.19 -8.00 -18.46
C THR A 80 -3.79 -7.79 -17.88
N GLY A 81 -2.87 -8.69 -18.25
CA GLY A 81 -1.46 -8.48 -17.98
C GLY A 81 -0.94 -7.26 -18.74
N LYS A 82 0.09 -6.63 -18.16
CA LYS A 82 0.79 -5.50 -18.77
C LYS A 82 2.14 -5.98 -19.31
N PRO A 83 2.56 -5.56 -20.51
CA PRO A 83 3.88 -5.91 -21.02
C PRO A 83 4.95 -5.25 -20.15
N ARG A 84 6.01 -6.00 -19.84
CA ARG A 84 7.14 -5.53 -19.03
C ARG A 84 8.42 -5.51 -19.86
N ARG A 85 9.21 -4.45 -19.71
CA ARG A 85 10.50 -4.34 -20.38
C ARG A 85 11.44 -5.43 -19.85
N GLY A 86 12.06 -6.19 -20.74
CA GLY A 86 13.06 -7.21 -20.39
C GLY A 86 12.51 -8.53 -19.86
N GLU A 87 11.19 -8.73 -19.80
CA GLU A 87 10.60 -10.05 -19.50
C GLU A 87 10.15 -10.78 -20.78
N SER A 88 10.28 -12.11 -20.77
CA SER A 88 9.88 -13.03 -21.85
C SER A 88 8.34 -13.09 -22.01
N TYR A 89 7.91 -13.78 -23.08
CA TYR A 89 6.55 -14.08 -23.59
C TYR A 89 5.41 -14.34 -22.58
N ARG A 90 5.66 -14.37 -21.26
CA ARG A 90 4.67 -14.53 -20.18
C ARG A 90 4.31 -13.22 -19.48
N SER A 91 4.26 -12.12 -20.22
CA SER A 91 3.74 -10.83 -19.74
C SER A 91 2.86 -10.20 -20.81
N GLY A 92 1.98 -9.26 -20.41
CA GLY A 92 1.07 -8.61 -21.34
C GLY A 92 -0.27 -9.32 -21.53
N PHE A 93 -0.90 -9.06 -22.67
CA PHE A 93 -2.27 -9.49 -22.94
C PHE A 93 -2.41 -11.02 -22.84
N GLY A 94 -3.46 -11.50 -22.19
CA GLY A 94 -3.73 -12.93 -21.99
C GLY A 94 -3.07 -13.58 -20.76
N PHE A 95 -2.17 -12.89 -20.06
CA PHE A 95 -1.47 -13.45 -18.89
C PHE A 95 -2.08 -13.10 -17.53
N GLY A 96 -3.18 -12.34 -17.51
CA GLY A 96 -3.83 -11.93 -16.27
C GLY A 96 -3.00 -10.93 -15.43
N PRO A 97 -3.45 -10.61 -14.20
CA PRO A 97 -2.68 -9.83 -13.25
C PRO A 97 -1.33 -10.48 -12.93
N MET A 98 -0.34 -9.68 -12.53
CA MET A 98 1.01 -10.20 -12.27
C MET A 98 1.03 -11.16 -11.07
N GLU A 99 1.72 -12.30 -11.21
CA GLU A 99 1.79 -13.39 -10.22
C GLU A 99 2.26 -12.95 -8.81
N LYS A 100 2.86 -11.76 -8.70
CA LYS A 100 3.38 -11.20 -7.46
C LYS A 100 2.77 -9.86 -7.02
N SER A 101 1.63 -9.46 -7.58
CA SER A 101 0.95 -8.20 -7.21
C SER A 101 -0.04 -8.35 -6.04
N PHE A 102 0.05 -9.43 -5.26
CA PHE A 102 -1.01 -9.90 -4.35
C PHE A 102 -2.36 -10.24 -5.02
N ALA A 103 -2.40 -10.32 -6.36
CA ALA A 103 -3.61 -10.75 -7.05
C ALA A 103 -4.04 -12.14 -6.55
N GLY A 104 -5.24 -12.23 -5.98
CA GLY A 104 -5.80 -13.46 -5.40
C GLY A 104 -5.62 -13.61 -3.88
N PHE A 105 -4.88 -12.73 -3.20
CA PHE A 105 -4.80 -12.73 -1.74
C PHE A 105 -6.07 -12.11 -1.14
N PRO A 106 -6.51 -12.47 0.08
CA PRO A 106 -7.57 -11.74 0.78
C PRO A 106 -7.21 -10.26 0.91
N HIS A 107 -8.12 -9.38 0.49
CA HIS A 107 -7.95 -7.92 0.46
C HIS A 107 -9.30 -7.24 0.74
N PHE A 108 -9.31 -5.93 0.90
CA PHE A 108 -10.54 -5.20 1.21
C PHE A 108 -11.40 -5.05 -0.05
N SER A 109 -12.71 -5.25 0.11
CA SER A 109 -13.69 -5.11 -0.98
C SER A 109 -13.73 -3.70 -1.60
N SER A 110 -13.27 -2.68 -0.87
CA SER A 110 -13.23 -1.32 -1.37
C SER A 110 -12.07 -0.52 -0.82
N CYS A 111 -11.58 0.41 -1.64
CA CYS A 111 -10.57 1.39 -1.29
C CYS A 111 -10.97 2.75 -1.89
N THR A 112 -10.97 3.78 -1.06
CA THR A 112 -11.06 5.17 -1.50
C THR A 112 -9.68 5.80 -1.39
N PHE A 113 -9.24 6.46 -2.46
CA PHE A 113 -7.95 7.12 -2.56
C PHE A 113 -8.15 8.63 -2.65
N LYS A 114 -7.59 9.38 -1.69
CA LYS A 114 -7.51 10.84 -1.74
C LYS A 114 -6.08 11.25 -2.02
N GLY A 115 -5.84 11.93 -3.13
CA GLY A 115 -4.48 12.30 -3.58
C GLY A 115 -4.25 13.80 -3.59
N GLU A 116 -3.41 14.30 -2.69
CA GLU A 116 -3.01 15.71 -2.60
C GLU A 116 -1.49 15.77 -2.38
N PHE A 117 -0.70 15.70 -3.46
CA PHE A 117 0.77 15.65 -3.37
C PHE A 117 1.31 16.76 -2.44
N PRO A 118 2.15 16.43 -1.43
CA PRO A 118 2.91 15.18 -1.25
C PRO A 118 2.25 14.11 -0.36
N VAL A 119 0.95 14.21 -0.08
CA VAL A 119 0.21 13.28 0.78
C VAL A 119 -0.87 12.54 0.01
N ALA A 120 -0.97 11.23 0.25
CA ALA A 120 -2.09 10.41 -0.15
C ALA A 120 -2.75 9.81 1.09
N GLU A 121 -4.08 9.79 1.11
CA GLU A 121 -4.88 9.14 2.15
C GLU A 121 -5.74 8.05 1.53
N LEU A 122 -5.61 6.83 2.04
CA LEU A 122 -6.38 5.68 1.61
C LEU A 122 -7.26 5.21 2.76
N ARG A 123 -8.48 4.82 2.43
CA ARG A 123 -9.43 4.23 3.36
C ARG A 123 -9.91 2.89 2.80
N PHE A 124 -9.72 1.84 3.59
CA PHE A 124 -10.06 0.48 3.24
C PHE A 124 -11.30 0.02 4.02
N GLU A 125 -12.28 -0.55 3.31
CA GLU A 125 -13.53 -1.03 3.90
C GLU A 125 -13.92 -2.41 3.35
N ASP A 126 -14.31 -3.28 4.27
CA ASP A 126 -14.76 -4.64 4.01
C ASP A 126 -15.72 -5.02 5.13
N GLY A 127 -16.92 -5.51 4.78
CA GLY A 127 -17.95 -5.88 5.76
C GLY A 127 -17.54 -7.03 6.68
N ASP A 128 -16.60 -7.86 6.24
CA ASP A 128 -16.08 -8.99 7.00
C ASP A 128 -14.85 -8.64 7.86
N PHE A 129 -14.32 -7.41 7.75
CA PHE A 129 -13.22 -6.94 8.57
C PHE A 129 -13.77 -6.17 9.78
N PRO A 130 -13.38 -6.51 11.03
CA PRO A 130 -13.97 -5.93 12.24
C PRO A 130 -13.36 -4.55 12.60
N GLY A 131 -13.28 -3.65 11.62
CA GLY A 131 -12.67 -2.35 11.80
C GLY A 131 -12.56 -1.53 10.53
N ILE A 132 -12.00 -0.34 10.67
CA ILE A 132 -11.65 0.53 9.55
C ILE A 132 -10.13 0.65 9.52
N VAL A 133 -9.52 0.47 8.35
CA VAL A 133 -8.09 0.72 8.16
C VAL A 133 -7.90 1.95 7.27
N THR A 134 -7.04 2.85 7.70
CA THR A 134 -6.62 4.02 6.91
C THR A 134 -5.11 4.04 6.76
N MET A 135 -4.62 4.45 5.59
CA MET A 135 -3.20 4.64 5.32
C MET A 135 -2.97 6.07 4.84
N LYS A 136 -2.15 6.82 5.55
CA LYS A 136 -1.60 8.09 5.07
C LYS A 136 -0.19 7.84 4.57
N ALA A 137 0.04 7.99 3.28
CA ALA A 137 1.34 7.82 2.65
C ALA A 137 1.88 9.17 2.18
N TRP A 138 3.16 9.44 2.41
CA TRP A 138 3.74 10.73 2.06
C TRP A 138 5.26 10.66 1.88
N ASN A 139 5.82 11.64 1.18
CA ASN A 139 7.26 11.87 1.06
C ASN A 139 7.61 13.25 1.67
N PRO A 140 8.87 13.48 2.08
CA PRO A 140 9.26 14.70 2.80
C PRO A 140 9.43 15.91 1.86
N MET A 141 8.46 16.21 1.01
CA MET A 141 8.51 17.37 0.10
C MET A 141 8.25 18.66 0.88
N ILE A 142 9.29 19.50 1.00
CA ILE A 142 9.25 20.79 1.71
C ILE A 142 9.66 21.89 0.72
N PRO A 143 8.72 22.77 0.30
CA PRO A 143 9.05 23.87 -0.59
C PRO A 143 10.23 24.69 -0.07
N LEU A 144 11.17 25.02 -0.96
CA LEU A 144 12.39 25.80 -0.66
C LEU A 144 13.41 25.10 0.26
N ASN A 145 13.23 23.82 0.56
CA ASN A 145 14.21 22.99 1.28
C ASN A 145 14.52 21.74 0.44
N ASP A 146 15.45 21.89 -0.48
CA ASP A 146 15.90 20.84 -1.40
C ASP A 146 16.57 19.68 -0.66
N LYS A 147 17.35 19.97 0.39
CA LYS A 147 18.06 18.97 1.18
C LYS A 147 17.11 17.94 1.78
N ASP A 148 16.09 18.37 2.50
CA ASP A 148 15.13 17.46 3.13
C ASP A 148 14.16 16.88 2.10
N SER A 149 13.84 17.65 1.04
CA SER A 149 13.01 17.17 -0.07
C SER A 149 13.67 16.10 -0.92
N SER A 150 14.99 15.90 -0.81
CA SER A 150 15.74 14.89 -1.58
C SER A 150 15.99 13.59 -0.82
N ILE A 151 15.42 13.43 0.38
CA ILE A 151 15.60 12.22 1.19
C ILE A 151 14.94 11.01 0.48
N PRO A 152 15.66 9.88 0.27
CA PRO A 152 15.12 8.66 -0.33
C PRO A 152 14.22 7.93 0.66
N ALA A 153 13.00 8.45 0.87
CA ALA A 153 12.06 7.95 1.86
C ALA A 153 10.62 7.96 1.36
N ALA A 154 9.90 6.90 1.73
CA ALA A 154 8.44 6.81 1.72
C ALA A 154 7.95 6.56 3.15
N LEU A 155 7.01 7.38 3.61
CA LEU A 155 6.45 7.32 4.96
C LEU A 155 5.00 6.87 4.91
N PHE A 156 4.61 5.99 5.84
CA PHE A 156 3.26 5.45 5.92
C PHE A 156 2.77 5.48 7.36
N ASP A 157 1.70 6.21 7.62
CA ASP A 157 0.96 6.13 8.87
C ASP A 157 -0.26 5.24 8.64
N ILE A 158 -0.21 4.01 9.17
CA ILE A 158 -1.30 3.05 9.07
C ILE A 158 -2.07 3.07 10.37
N SER A 159 -3.33 3.48 10.30
CA SER A 159 -4.23 3.45 11.45
C SER A 159 -5.26 2.35 11.32
N VAL A 160 -5.53 1.68 12.43
CA VAL A 160 -6.62 0.71 12.55
C VAL A 160 -7.54 1.16 13.67
N GLU A 161 -8.82 1.32 13.33
CA GLU A 161 -9.89 1.62 14.26
C GLU A 161 -10.74 0.37 14.46
N ASN A 162 -10.88 -0.07 15.71
CA ASN A 162 -11.76 -1.18 16.05
C ASN A 162 -13.19 -0.67 16.22
N THR A 163 -14.00 -0.85 15.18
CA THR A 163 -15.44 -0.50 15.19
C THR A 163 -16.34 -1.66 15.62
N GLY A 164 -15.76 -2.84 15.86
CA GLY A 164 -16.50 -4.02 16.32
C GLY A 164 -16.92 -3.93 17.78
N GLY A 165 -17.98 -4.66 18.14
CA GLY A 165 -18.46 -4.77 19.52
C GLY A 165 -17.59 -5.65 20.45
N LYS A 166 -16.49 -6.22 19.94
CA LYS A 166 -15.55 -7.06 20.67
C LYS A 166 -14.13 -6.51 20.51
N ALA A 167 -13.26 -6.77 21.49
CA ALA A 167 -11.86 -6.40 21.38
C ALA A 167 -11.19 -7.19 20.23
N VAL A 168 -10.76 -6.47 19.20
CA VAL A 168 -9.93 -7.01 18.12
C VAL A 168 -8.48 -6.93 18.58
N ARG A 169 -7.91 -8.11 18.81
CA ARG A 169 -6.52 -8.25 19.22
C ARG A 169 -5.68 -8.37 17.96
N LYS A 170 -4.60 -7.60 17.92
CA LYS A 170 -3.40 -7.86 17.11
C LYS A 170 -3.53 -7.60 15.61
N VAL A 171 -3.25 -6.35 15.23
CA VAL A 171 -2.87 -5.96 13.87
C VAL A 171 -1.45 -6.43 13.60
N VAL A 172 -1.26 -7.40 12.71
CA VAL A 172 0.07 -7.79 12.18
C VAL A 172 0.28 -7.15 10.83
N LEU A 173 1.27 -6.27 10.74
CA LEU A 173 1.76 -5.70 9.49
C LEU A 173 2.84 -6.63 8.94
N ASN A 174 2.59 -7.26 7.79
CA ASN A 174 3.49 -8.24 7.21
C ASN A 174 4.07 -7.72 5.88
N ARG A 175 5.37 -7.98 5.70
CA ARG A 175 6.14 -8.06 4.45
C ARG A 175 5.96 -6.92 3.43
N ALA A 176 6.85 -5.95 3.51
CA ALA A 176 7.50 -5.47 2.30
C ALA A 176 8.73 -6.36 2.07
N GLU A 177 8.82 -7.09 0.96
CA GLU A 177 10.14 -7.53 0.48
C GLU A 177 10.87 -6.29 0.00
N ILE A 178 11.25 -5.38 0.90
CA ILE A 178 12.06 -4.21 0.55
C ILE A 178 13.31 -4.80 -0.10
N PRO A 179 13.55 -4.52 -1.39
CA PRO A 179 14.61 -5.20 -2.08
C PRO A 179 15.91 -4.74 -1.42
N PHE A 180 16.89 -5.64 -1.35
CA PHE A 180 18.24 -5.35 -0.87
C PHE A 180 18.44 -5.12 0.64
N ALA A 181 17.38 -5.11 1.46
CA ALA A 181 17.52 -5.11 2.94
C ALA A 181 17.69 -6.51 3.56
N GLY A 182 17.61 -7.56 2.73
CA GLY A 182 17.35 -8.93 3.18
C GLY A 182 15.94 -8.98 3.76
N GLY A 183 14.99 -9.64 3.09
CA GLY A 183 13.58 -9.62 3.50
C GLY A 183 13.43 -9.89 5.00
N ARG A 184 13.09 -8.86 5.78
CA ARG A 184 12.82 -8.96 7.22
C ARG A 184 11.35 -8.68 7.41
N GLU A 185 10.65 -9.65 7.98
CA GLU A 185 9.29 -9.43 8.47
C GLU A 185 9.39 -8.50 9.69
N ILE A 186 8.73 -7.35 9.63
CA ILE A 186 8.60 -6.45 10.78
C ILE A 186 7.18 -6.59 11.31
N VAL A 187 7.00 -7.45 12.32
CA VAL A 187 5.72 -7.66 12.99
C VAL A 187 5.57 -6.63 14.10
N PHE A 188 4.52 -5.83 14.01
CA PHE A 188 4.01 -5.05 15.14
C PHE A 188 2.79 -5.75 15.71
N GLU A 189 2.62 -5.70 17.03
CA GLU A 189 1.46 -6.27 17.70
C GLU A 189 0.91 -5.28 18.73
N ARG A 190 -0.36 -4.94 18.58
CA ARG A 190 -1.11 -4.09 19.51
C ARG A 190 -2.54 -4.60 19.65
N GLU A 191 -3.04 -4.58 20.87
CA GLU A 191 -4.46 -4.77 21.17
C GLU A 191 -5.17 -3.43 21.02
N ILE A 192 -6.30 -3.42 20.29
CA ILE A 192 -7.10 -2.22 20.06
C ILE A 192 -8.46 -2.45 20.68
N ALA A 193 -8.71 -1.80 21.83
CA ALA A 193 -10.01 -1.88 22.48
C ALA A 193 -11.13 -1.35 21.57
N ALA A 194 -12.36 -1.82 21.78
CA ALA A 194 -13.51 -1.37 20.99
C ALA A 194 -13.66 0.16 21.05
N GLY A 195 -13.91 0.78 19.89
CA GLY A 195 -13.98 2.23 19.73
C GLY A 195 -12.64 2.96 19.86
N LYS A 196 -11.52 2.24 19.90
CA LYS A 196 -10.18 2.83 19.89
C LYS A 196 -9.53 2.72 18.52
N LYS A 197 -8.58 3.62 18.29
CA LYS A 197 -7.79 3.73 17.08
C LYS A 197 -6.31 3.74 17.46
N GLU A 198 -5.53 2.91 16.80
CA GLU A 198 -4.07 2.88 16.93
C GLU A 198 -3.43 3.23 15.59
N THR A 199 -2.25 3.87 15.63
CA THR A 199 -1.49 4.24 14.43
C THR A 199 -0.05 3.76 14.53
N ILE A 200 0.43 3.13 13.47
CA ILE A 200 1.80 2.65 13.33
C ILE A 200 2.43 3.38 12.15
N ARG A 201 3.65 3.90 12.35
CA ARG A 201 4.39 4.63 11.33
C ARG A 201 5.49 3.76 10.75
N PHE A 202 5.57 3.69 9.44
CA PHE A 202 6.63 3.02 8.69
C PHE A 202 7.44 4.06 7.93
N LEU A 203 8.75 3.87 7.97
CA LEU A 203 9.70 4.59 7.15
C LEU A 203 10.39 3.55 6.27
N VAL A 204 10.19 3.66 4.96
CA VAL A 204 10.90 2.87 3.96
C VAL A 204 11.95 3.77 3.34
N THR A 205 13.22 3.41 3.50
CA THR A 205 14.34 4.12 2.88
C THR A 205 15.10 3.20 1.92
N TRP A 206 15.81 3.81 0.99
CA TRP A 206 16.70 3.10 0.06
C TRP A 206 17.96 3.92 -0.21
N ASN A 207 18.96 3.22 -0.74
CA ASN A 207 20.22 3.83 -1.17
C ASN A 207 20.23 3.98 -2.70
N PHE A 208 21.08 4.90 -3.16
CA PHE A 208 21.39 5.11 -4.57
C PHE A 208 22.22 3.95 -5.14
#